data_AF-A0A2H9MK41-F1
#
_entry.id   AF-A0A2H9MK41-F1
#
_cell.length_a   1.000
_cell.length_b   1.000
_cell.length_c   1.000
_cell.angle_alpha   90.00
_cell.angle_beta   90.00
_cell.angle_gamma   90.00
#
_symmetry.space_group_name_H-M   'P 1'
#
loop_
_entity.id
_entity.type
_entity.pdbx_description
1 polymer ?
#
loop_
_entity_poly.entity_id
_entity_poly.type
_entity_poly.pdbx_seq_one_letter_code
_entity_poly.pdbx_strand_id
1 'polypeptide(L)' 'EDRIDENSNFYLRFDKQKAFFQKYELVQHDDVVSVKGKVKCFPPGKGSAVKSMKDFLEKL' A
#
# COMPACT_ATOMS: atom_id res chain seq x y z
N GLU A 1 -9.20 1.34 0.03
CA GLU A 1 -8.91 2.74 -0.34
C GLU A 1 -8.22 3.51 0.77
N ASP A 2 -8.47 3.17 2.04
CA ASP A 2 -7.92 3.89 3.22
C ASP A 2 -6.40 3.81 3.38
N ARG A 3 -5.74 2.99 2.57
CA ARG A 3 -4.28 2.82 2.55
C ARG A 3 -3.58 3.79 1.61
N ILE A 4 -4.31 4.65 0.90
CA ILE A 4 -3.78 5.68 0.00
C ILE A 4 -4.21 7.06 0.50
N ASP A 5 -3.24 7.95 0.68
CA ASP A 5 -3.47 9.34 1.11
C ASP A 5 -3.76 10.28 -0.08
N GLU A 6 -4.17 11.51 0.22
CA GLU A 6 -4.44 12.56 -0.78
C GLU A 6 -3.22 12.91 -1.64
N ASN A 7 -2.02 12.68 -1.12
CA ASN A 7 -0.76 12.94 -1.80
C ASN A 7 -0.30 11.77 -2.69
N SER A 8 -1.20 10.81 -2.96
CA SER A 8 -0.92 9.61 -3.75
C SER A 8 0.14 8.70 -3.13
N ASN A 9 0.36 8.75 -1.82
CA ASN A 9 1.21 7.78 -1.13
C ASN A 9 0.35 6.62 -0.63
N PHE A 10 0.85 5.41 -0.82
CA PHE A 10 0.25 4.22 -0.24
C PHE A 10 1.07 3.72 0.95
N TYR A 11 0.37 3.11 1.92
CA TYR A 11 0.93 2.58 3.15
C TYR A 11 0.47 1.14 3.36
N LEU A 12 1.41 0.20 3.38
CA LEU A 12 1.19 -1.19 3.76
C LEU A 12 1.94 -1.47 5.05
N ARG A 13 1.35 -2.29 5.91
CA ARG A 13 1.92 -2.69 7.19
C ARG A 13 1.82 -4.20 7.25
N PHE A 14 2.97 -4.87 7.33
CA PHE A 14 3.05 -6.33 7.40
C PHE A 14 3.44 -6.79 8.80
N ASP A 15 2.84 -7.89 9.25
CA ASP A 15 3.22 -8.53 10.50
C ASP A 15 4.68 -8.98 10.43
N LYS A 16 5.49 -8.51 11.36
CA LYS A 16 6.93 -8.76 11.40
C LYS A 16 7.26 -10.23 11.65
N GLN A 17 6.49 -10.90 12.52
CA GLN A 17 6.69 -12.30 12.85
C GLN A 17 6.35 -13.18 11.65
N LYS A 18 5.24 -12.89 10.97
CA LYS A 18 4.80 -13.66 9.79
C LYS A 18 5.67 -13.39 8.57
N ALA A 19 6.13 -12.15 8.38
CA ALA A 19 7.04 -11.79 7.29
C ALA A 19 8.38 -12.55 7.37
N PHE A 20 8.88 -12.82 8.58
CA PHE A 20 10.05 -13.67 8.79
C PHE A 20 9.86 -15.09 8.22
N PHE A 21 8.65 -15.65 8.37
CA PHE A 21 8.25 -16.93 7.78
C PHE A 21 7.76 -16.83 6.33
N GLN A 22 8.10 -15.74 5.61
CA GLN A 22 7.68 -15.45 4.24
C GLN A 22 6.15 -15.42 4.04
N LYS A 23 5.40 -15.18 5.11
CA LYS A 23 3.95 -14.98 5.06
C LYS A 23 3.64 -13.49 5.12
N TYR A 24 3.03 -12.97 4.06
CA TYR A 24 2.61 -11.58 4.00
C TYR A 24 1.20 -11.43 4.58
N GLU A 25 1.12 -10.89 5.79
CA GLU A 25 -0.16 -10.58 6.42
C GLU A 25 -0.25 -9.10 6.73
N LEU A 26 -1.34 -8.47 6.30
CA LEU A 26 -1.60 -7.07 6.54
C LEU A 26 -2.18 -6.88 7.94
N VAL A 27 -1.55 -6.02 8.72
CA VAL A 27 -1.94 -5.73 10.11
C VAL A 27 -2.10 -4.23 10.34
N GLN A 28 -2.74 -3.86 11.44
CA GLN A 28 -3.00 -2.46 11.81
C GLN A 28 -2.27 -2.01 13.09
N HIS A 29 -1.60 -2.91 13.81
CA HIS A 29 -0.82 -2.58 15.00
C HIS A 29 0.53 -1.92 14.66
N ASP A 30 1.33 -1.59 15.68
CA ASP A 30 2.51 -0.73 15.54
C ASP A 30 3.83 -1.49 15.32
N ASP A 31 4.03 -2.70 15.85
CA ASP A 31 5.24 -3.50 15.56
C ASP A 31 5.11 -4.23 14.21
N VAL A 32 5.46 -3.52 13.14
CA VAL A 32 5.22 -3.95 11.76
C VAL A 32 6.40 -3.64 10.85
N VAL A 33 6.51 -4.37 9.77
CA VAL A 33 7.29 -3.93 8.61
C VAL A 33 6.41 -2.96 7.82
N SER A 34 6.73 -1.67 7.91
CA SER A 34 6.00 -0.61 7.19
C SER A 34 6.59 -0.38 5.80
N VAL A 35 5.76 -0.48 4.78
CA VAL A 35 6.10 -0.18 3.39
C VAL A 35 5.34 1.07 2.97
N LYS A 36 6.09 2.10 2.56
CA LYS A 36 5.56 3.33 2.00
C LYS A 36 6.02 3.46 0.55
N GLY A 37 5.10 3.78 -0.35
CA GLY A 37 5.45 4.09 -1.74
C GLY A 37 4.59 5.20 -2.30
N LYS A 38 5.13 5.90 -3.30
CA LYS A 38 4.41 6.96 -4.02
C LYS A 38 3.86 6.43 -5.33
N VAL A 39 2.56 6.56 -5.52
CA VAL A 39 1.89 6.17 -6.77
C VAL A 39 2.06 7.30 -7.78
N LYS A 40 2.73 7.00 -8.90
CA LYS A 40 2.86 7.93 -10.01
C LYS A 40 1.55 7.94 -10.80
N CYS A 41 0.76 9.00 -10.67
CA CYS A 41 -0.51 9.17 -11.37
C CYS A 41 -0.71 10.63 -11.82
N PHE A 42 -1.56 10.84 -12.84
CA PHE A 42 -1.93 12.17 -13.33
C PHE A 42 -3.45 12.22 -13.58
N PRO A 43 -4.17 13.24 -13.08
CA PRO A 43 -3.70 14.25 -12.13
C PRO A 43 -3.36 13.62 -10.75
N PRO A 44 -2.42 14.20 -9.99
CA PRO A 44 -2.07 13.69 -8.66
C PRO A 44 -3.27 13.84 -7.71
N GLY A 45 -3.60 12.77 -6.99
CA GLY A 45 -4.71 12.76 -6.03
C GLY A 45 -5.14 11.34 -5.67
N LYS A 46 -5.84 11.19 -4.54
CA LYS A 46 -6.25 9.89 -4.01
C LYS A 46 -7.03 9.05 -5.02
N GLY A 47 -8.01 9.64 -5.70
CA GLY A 47 -8.84 8.93 -6.68
C GLY A 47 -8.03 8.35 -7.85
N SER A 48 -7.18 9.17 -8.47
CA SER A 48 -6.28 8.73 -9.54
C SER A 48 -5.29 7.66 -9.07
N ALA A 49 -4.73 7.83 -7.86
CA ALA A 49 -3.79 6.89 -7.27
C ALA A 49 -4.43 5.53 -6.95
N VAL A 50 -5.65 5.51 -6.41
CA VAL A 50 -6.43 4.29 -6.16
C VAL A 50 -6.67 3.55 -7.47
N LYS A 51 -7.10 4.26 -8.52
CA LYS A 51 -7.33 3.66 -9.84
C LYS A 51 -6.04 3.07 -10.41
N SER A 52 -4.95 3.84 -10.45
CA SER A 52 -3.66 3.36 -10.96
C SER A 52 -3.11 2.16 -10.19
N MET A 53 -3.26 2.15 -8.86
CA MET A 53 -2.86 1.02 -8.04
C MET A 53 -3.72 -0.22 -8.30
N LYS A 54 -5.04 -0.04 -8.45
CA LYS A 54 -5.96 -1.14 -8.81
C LYS A 54 -5.60 -1.75 -10.17
N ASP A 55 -5.41 -0.90 -11.18
CA ASP A 55 -5.01 -1.32 -12.52
C ASP A 55 -3.65 -2.05 -12.53
N PHE A 56 -2.72 -1.66 -11.64
CA PHE A 56 -1.43 -2.33 -11.48
C PHE A 56 -1.59 -3.72 -10.85
N LEU A 57 -2.38 -3.84 -9.78
CA LEU A 57 -2.61 -5.10 -9.08
C LEU A 57 -3.39 -6.12 -9.94
N GLU A 58 -4.31 -5.66 -10.78
CA GLU A 58 -5.05 -6.53 -11.72
C GLU A 58 -4.18 -7.08 -12.87
N LYS A 59 -2.99 -6.49 -13.09
CA LYS A 59 -2.04 -6.91 -14.13
C LYS A 59 -0.90 -7.78 -13.62
N LEU A 60 -0.81 -7.99 -12.31
CA LEU A 60 0.15 -8.91 -11.68
C LEU A 60 -0.35 -10.35 -11.76
#